data_AF-A0A259DEH4-F1
#
_entry.id   AF-A0A259DEH4-F1
#
_cell.length_a   1.000
_cell.length_b   1.000
_cell.length_c   1.000
_cell.angle_alpha   90.00
_cell.angle_beta   90.00
_cell.angle_gamma   90.00
#
_symmetry.space_group_name_H-M   'P 1'
#
loop_
_entity.id
_entity.type
_entity.pdbx_description
1 polymer ?
#
loop_
_entity_poly.entity_id
_entity_poly.type
_entity_poly.pdbx_seq_one_letter_code
_entity_poly.pdbx_strand_id
1 'polypeptide(L)' 'MSLRPVLSQSTAQPHIEGAGVHLHRAFGFQNPEQMDPFLLFDDFRGETPRDYMAGFPWHPHRGIETITYVLAGAVEH' A
#
# COMPACT_ATOMS: atom_id res chain seq x y z
N MET A 1 5.49 -17.47 -25.97
CA MET A 1 5.62 -16.56 -24.81
C MET A 1 6.96 -16.82 -24.16
N SER A 2 7.77 -15.79 -23.93
CA SER A 2 9.02 -15.92 -23.17
C SER A 2 8.72 -15.88 -21.69
N LEU A 3 9.29 -16.80 -20.90
CA LEU A 3 9.18 -16.76 -19.44
C LEU A 3 10.05 -15.62 -18.91
N ARG A 4 9.46 -14.71 -18.15
CA ARG A 4 10.21 -13.66 -17.45
C ARG A 4 10.68 -14.22 -16.10
N PRO A 5 11.99 -14.28 -15.82
CA PRO A 5 12.47 -14.73 -14.53
C PRO A 5 12.16 -13.70 -13.43
N VAL A 6 12.01 -14.17 -12.20
CA VAL A 6 11.97 -13.30 -11.02
C VAL A 6 13.38 -12.77 -10.79
N LEU A 7 13.55 -11.45 -10.84
CA LEU A 7 14.85 -10.80 -10.63
C LEU A 7 15.17 -10.58 -9.15
N SER A 8 14.14 -10.32 -8.36
CA SER A 8 14.25 -10.11 -6.91
C SER A 8 12.94 -10.47 -6.22
N GLN A 9 13.03 -10.82 -4.94
CA GLN A 9 11.89 -11.03 -4.06
C GLN A 9 12.16 -10.33 -2.74
N SER A 10 11.18 -9.59 -2.25
CA SER A 10 11.20 -8.95 -0.94
C SER A 10 9.92 -9.31 -0.18
N THR A 11 10.00 -9.25 1.15
CA THR A 11 8.82 -9.38 2.01
C THR A 11 8.32 -7.98 2.34
N ALA A 12 7.01 -7.76 2.26
CA ALA A 12 6.41 -6.50 2.68
C ALA A 12 6.67 -6.26 4.18
N GLN A 13 6.96 -5.01 4.55
CA GLN A 13 7.36 -4.66 5.90
C GLN A 13 6.20 -3.96 6.64
N PRO A 14 6.01 -4.21 7.95
CA PRO A 14 5.02 -3.48 8.74
C PRO A 14 5.24 -1.97 8.69
N HIS A 15 4.16 -1.21 8.57
CA HIS A 15 4.16 0.25 8.57
C HIS A 15 2.93 0.80 9.29
N ILE A 16 3.01 2.06 9.73
CA ILE A 16 1.91 2.80 10.33
C ILE A 16 1.67 4.06 9.51
N GLU A 17 0.43 4.30 9.09
CA GLU A 17 0.01 5.46 8.28
C GLU A 17 -1.28 6.08 8.85
N GLY A 18 -1.66 7.25 8.30
CA GLY A 18 -2.92 7.90 8.65
C GLY A 18 -3.05 8.16 10.15
N ALA A 19 -4.20 7.82 10.73
CA ALA A 19 -4.47 7.96 12.16
C ALA A 19 -4.09 6.71 12.97
N GLY A 20 -2.96 6.07 12.65
CA GLY A 20 -2.47 4.86 13.34
C GLY A 20 -2.84 3.54 12.66
N VAL A 21 -3.13 3.59 11.36
CA VAL A 21 -3.49 2.42 10.56
C VAL A 21 -2.28 1.55 10.33
N HIS A 22 -2.37 0.28 10.73
CA HIS A 22 -1.33 -0.72 10.51
C HIS A 22 -1.51 -1.36 9.13
N LEU A 23 -0.42 -1.45 8.38
CA LEU A 23 -0.39 -2.05 7.04
C LEU A 23 0.96 -2.70 6.76
N HIS A 24 1.08 -3.40 5.63
CA HIS A 24 2.35 -3.92 5.13
C HIS A 24 2.71 -3.23 3.82
N ARG A 25 3.89 -2.60 3.75
CA ARG A 25 4.39 -1.93 2.55
C ARG A 25 5.32 -2.84 1.77
N ALA A 26 4.98 -3.12 0.51
CA ALA A 26 5.80 -3.93 -0.40
C ALA A 26 6.93 -3.10 -1.03
N PHE A 27 6.60 -1.91 -1.54
CA PHE A 27 7.56 -0.93 -2.06
C PHE A 27 7.06 0.51 -1.85
N GLY A 28 7.96 1.48 -1.94
CA GLY A 28 7.69 2.89 -1.67
C GLY A 28 8.90 3.79 -1.93
N PHE A 29 9.01 4.89 -1.17
CA PHE A 29 9.93 6.02 -1.37
C PHE A 29 11.45 5.76 -1.28
N GLN A 30 11.92 4.50 -1.29
CA GLN A 30 13.35 4.21 -1.20
C GLN A 30 14.09 4.45 -2.52
N ASN A 31 13.65 3.81 -3.60
CA ASN A 31 14.22 4.00 -4.94
C ASN A 31 13.09 3.95 -5.99
N PRO A 32 12.54 5.11 -6.38
CA PRO A 32 11.39 5.18 -7.29
C PRO A 32 11.70 4.69 -8.71
N GLU A 33 12.97 4.71 -9.16
CA GLU A 33 13.34 4.23 -10.49
C GLU A 33 13.20 2.71 -10.64
N GLN A 34 13.24 1.95 -9.54
CA GLN A 34 13.13 0.48 -9.60
C GLN A 34 11.73 0.00 -9.99
N MET A 35 10.70 0.80 -9.68
CA MET A 35 9.31 0.42 -9.84
C MET A 35 8.51 1.40 -10.71
N ASP A 36 9.16 2.36 -11.38
CA ASP A 36 8.53 3.30 -12.32
C ASP A 36 7.57 2.55 -13.29
N PRO A 37 6.26 2.90 -13.34
CA PRO A 37 5.59 4.10 -12.80
C PRO A 37 4.91 3.97 -11.43
N PHE A 38 5.12 2.85 -10.71
CA PHE A 38 4.50 2.59 -9.43
C PHE A 38 5.30 3.22 -8.27
N LEU A 39 4.63 4.10 -7.53
CA LEU A 39 5.27 4.87 -6.45
C LEU A 39 5.22 4.16 -5.10
N LEU A 40 4.14 3.42 -4.82
CA LEU A 40 3.85 2.85 -3.52
C LEU A 40 2.86 1.70 -3.65
N PHE A 41 3.06 0.64 -2.88
CA PHE A 41 2.11 -0.47 -2.77
C PHE A 41 2.00 -0.97 -1.33
N ASP A 42 0.81 -0.78 -0.76
CA ASP A 42 0.45 -1.14 0.60
C ASP A 42 -0.64 -2.21 0.61
N ASP A 43 -0.46 -3.23 1.45
CA ASP A 43 -1.45 -4.26 1.79
C ASP A 43 -2.04 -3.92 3.16
N PHE A 44 -3.30 -3.51 3.16
CA PHE A 44 -4.06 -3.15 4.34
C PHE A 44 -5.01 -4.29 4.73
N ARG A 45 -4.96 -4.74 5.99
CA ARG A 45 -5.73 -5.89 6.49
C ARG A 45 -6.53 -5.52 7.73
N GLY A 46 -7.80 -5.92 7.74
CA GLY A 46 -8.76 -5.59 8.80
C GLY A 46 -8.92 -6.66 9.89
N GLU A 47 -7.84 -7.31 10.35
CA GLU A 47 -7.96 -8.40 11.35
C GLU A 47 -8.31 -7.87 12.75
N THR A 48 -7.71 -6.75 13.16
CA THR A 48 -7.96 -6.12 14.47
C THR A 48 -8.54 -4.71 14.27
N PRO A 49 -9.81 -4.46 14.63
CA PRO A 49 -10.45 -3.16 14.43
C PRO A 49 -9.67 -1.95 14.94
N ARG A 50 -9.05 -2.06 16.11
CA ARG A 50 -8.26 -0.97 16.72
C ARG A 50 -7.07 -0.53 15.85
N ASP A 51 -6.55 -1.42 15.02
CA ASP A 51 -5.35 -1.20 14.23
C ASP A 51 -5.68 -0.42 12.94
N TYR A 52 -6.96 -0.14 12.65
CA TYR A 52 -7.37 0.56 11.44
C TYR A 52 -8.57 1.49 11.52
N MET A 53 -9.41 1.38 12.55
CA MET A 53 -10.71 2.05 12.62
C MET A 53 -10.63 3.58 12.54
N ALA A 54 -9.50 4.17 12.96
CA ALA A 54 -9.27 5.61 12.84
C ALA A 54 -9.02 6.05 11.39
N GLY A 55 -8.66 5.12 10.51
CA GLY A 55 -8.57 5.30 9.07
C GLY A 55 -7.53 6.33 8.62
N PHE A 56 -7.79 6.87 7.44
CA PHE A 56 -6.98 7.92 6.83
C PHE A 56 -7.82 9.20 6.84
N PRO A 57 -7.59 10.13 7.79
CA PRO A 57 -8.26 11.42 7.79
C PRO A 57 -8.03 12.18 6.48
N TRP A 58 -8.78 13.25 6.27
CA TRP A 58 -8.61 14.11 5.09
C TRP A 58 -7.13 14.45 4.84
N HIS A 59 -6.64 14.15 3.63
CA HIS A 59 -5.27 14.42 3.21
C HIS A 59 -5.21 14.69 1.70
N PRO A 60 -4.29 15.56 1.22
CA PRO A 60 -4.20 15.91 -0.19
C PRO A 60 -3.35 14.93 -1.01
N HIS A 61 -3.67 14.84 -2.31
CA HIS A 61 -2.82 14.21 -3.34
C HIS A 61 -2.64 15.16 -4.52
N ARG A 62 -1.49 15.11 -5.20
CA ARG A 62 -1.20 15.93 -6.40
C ARG A 62 -0.29 15.19 -7.37
N GLY A 63 -0.70 15.13 -8.64
CA GLY A 63 0.15 14.61 -9.72
C GLY A 63 0.35 13.10 -9.72
N ILE A 64 -0.51 12.35 -9.00
CA ILE A 64 -0.48 10.90 -8.90
C ILE A 64 -1.90 10.34 -8.98
N GLU A 65 -2.00 9.04 -9.21
CA GLU A 65 -3.25 8.27 -9.10
C GLU A 65 -3.13 7.28 -7.94
N THR A 66 -4.21 7.13 -7.17
CA THR A 66 -4.34 6.12 -6.12
C THR A 66 -5.40 5.10 -6.52
N ILE A 67 -5.04 3.81 -6.46
CA ILE A 67 -5.95 2.71 -6.79
C ILE A 67 -6.13 1.86 -5.54
N THR A 68 -7.36 1.83 -5.01
CA THR A 68 -7.74 0.96 -3.90
C THR A 68 -8.48 -0.25 -4.45
N TYR A 69 -7.94 -1.45 -4.25
CA TYR A 69 -8.60 -2.71 -4.60
C TYR A 69 -9.01 -3.47 -3.34
N VAL A 70 -10.32 -3.65 -3.14
CA VAL A 70 -10.87 -4.30 -1.94
C VAL A 70 -11.06 -5.79 -2.19
N LEU A 71 -10.27 -6.61 -1.51
CA LEU A 71 -10.39 -8.08 -1.58
C LEU A 71 -11.59 -8.61 -0.77
N ALA A 72 -11.88 -7.99 0.38
CA ALA A 72 -13.00 -8.33 1.25
C ALA A 72 -13.37 -7.12 2.12
N GLY A 73 -14.66 -7.00 2.48
CA GLY A 73 -15.18 -5.89 3.26
C GLY A 73 -15.55 -4.68 2.40
N ALA A 74 -15.49 -3.48 2.99
CA ALA A 74 -15.83 -2.22 2.33
C ALA A 74 -14.92 -1.10 2.85
N VAL A 75 -14.77 -0.05 2.04
CA VAL A 75 -14.00 1.16 2.38
C VAL A 75 -14.87 2.38 2.05
N GLU A 76 -14.96 3.31 2.99
CA GLU A 76 -15.56 4.63 2.82
C GLU A 76 -14.45 5.65 2.52
N HIS A 77 -14.68 6.54 1.56
CA HIS A 77 -13.73 7.56 1.10
C HIS A 77 -14.35 8.96 1.20
#